data_AF-A0A7S0ZMZ1-F1
#
_entry.id   AF-A0A7S0ZMZ1-F1
#
_cell.length_a   1.000
_cell.length_b   1.000
_cell.length_c   1.000
_cell.angle_alpha   90.00
_cell.angle_beta   90.00
_cell.angle_gamma   90.00
#
_symmetry.space_group_name_H-M   'P 1'
#
loop_
_entity.id
_entity.type
_entity.pdbx_description
1 polymer ?
#
loop_
_entity_poly.entity_id
_entity_poly.type
_entity_poly.pdbx_seq_one_letter_code
_entity_poly.pdbx_strand_id
1 'polypeptide(L)'
;ENRPDCPAASLVSLCFGSEKPRFREEKRDGCLRLDAVDCSFLAELSHTLNAPQQRAVRRALCAVDAAIVHGPPGTGKTTTIVAFILEAAYRKHRLLVTAPSNVAVDNLLERVVKTGLQSVVRLGHPARVQDELHRFTIDNVVYNSDQAALCRDLKKEIDDALKSRGRKSSKGAADRRSNEELAALRKELRQRERRAVAEVLKRTQVVFATCAGAATLHREIRSKGGDVAGSWGFDVVIIDEAAQALEVACWIPLLLGRKAVLAGDHQQ
;
A
#
# COMPACT_ATOMS: atom_id res chain seq x y z
N GLU A 1 -15.91 -15.69 16.49
CA GLU A 1 -16.89 -15.68 15.37
C GLU A 1 -16.13 -15.61 14.05
N ASN A 2 -16.15 -16.69 13.27
CA ASN A 2 -15.54 -16.76 11.94
C ASN A 2 -16.22 -15.74 11.03
N ARG A 3 -15.55 -14.63 10.70
CA ARG A 3 -15.94 -13.83 9.54
C ARG A 3 -15.40 -14.56 8.30
N PRO A 4 -16.27 -15.12 7.44
CA PRO A 4 -15.84 -15.91 6.28
C PRO A 4 -15.07 -15.08 5.22
N ASP A 5 -15.03 -13.75 5.38
CA ASP A 5 -14.58 -12.78 4.38
C ASP A 5 -13.42 -11.89 4.91
N CYS A 6 -12.51 -12.45 5.70
CA CYS A 6 -11.24 -11.78 5.99
C CYS A 6 -10.17 -12.27 4.99
N PRO A 7 -9.59 -11.40 4.14
CA PRO A 7 -8.59 -11.83 3.16
C PRO A 7 -7.37 -12.48 3.82
N ALA A 8 -7.08 -12.12 5.08
CA ALA A 8 -5.95 -12.63 5.84
C ALA A 8 -6.25 -13.91 6.66
N ALA A 9 -7.41 -14.56 6.51
CA ALA A 9 -7.78 -15.72 7.34
C ALA A 9 -6.73 -16.85 7.31
N SER A 10 -6.21 -17.20 6.13
CA SER A 10 -5.13 -18.19 5.99
C SER A 10 -3.81 -17.69 6.58
N LEU A 11 -3.50 -16.40 6.43
CA LEU A 11 -2.29 -15.79 7.04
C LEU A 11 -2.34 -15.84 8.56
N VAL A 12 -3.49 -15.52 9.16
CA VAL A 12 -3.72 -15.60 10.61
C VAL A 12 -3.52 -17.03 11.08
N SER A 13 -4.17 -17.99 10.42
CA SER A 13 -4.06 -19.41 10.78
C SER A 13 -2.63 -19.93 10.67
N LEU A 14 -1.89 -19.50 9.64
CA LEU A 14 -0.47 -19.80 9.46
C LEU A 14 0.40 -19.21 10.59
N CYS A 15 0.24 -17.92 10.91
CA CYS A 15 1.03 -17.23 11.92
C CYS A 15 0.81 -17.79 13.34
N PHE A 16 -0.40 -18.27 13.65
CA PHE A 16 -0.69 -18.95 14.93
C PHE A 16 -0.35 -20.44 14.93
N GLY A 17 0.21 -20.98 13.84
CA GLY A 17 0.65 -22.37 13.73
C GLY A 17 -0.47 -23.39 13.54
N SER A 18 -1.70 -22.95 13.24
CA SER A 18 -2.84 -23.83 12.95
C SER A 18 -2.75 -24.47 11.56
N GLU A 19 -2.03 -23.85 10.62
CA GLU A 19 -1.82 -24.34 9.26
C GLU A 19 -0.33 -24.27 8.86
N LYS A 20 0.08 -25.10 7.90
CA LYS A 20 1.43 -25.06 7.30
C LYS A 20 1.44 -24.19 6.05
N PRO A 21 2.56 -23.51 5.73
CA PRO A 21 2.62 -22.65 4.54
C PRO A 21 2.55 -23.48 3.27
N ARG A 22 1.67 -23.11 2.34
CA ARG A 22 1.50 -23.82 1.07
C ARG A 22 2.25 -23.12 -0.06
N PHE A 23 2.76 -23.92 -0.99
CA PHE A 23 3.42 -23.47 -2.20
C PHE A 23 2.87 -24.26 -3.39
N ARG A 24 2.59 -23.56 -4.49
CA ARG A 24 2.29 -24.17 -5.78
C ARG A 24 3.58 -24.64 -6.46
N GLU A 25 3.43 -25.62 -7.35
CA GLU A 25 4.53 -26.04 -8.21
C GLU A 25 4.79 -24.98 -9.29
N GLU A 26 6.06 -24.87 -9.67
CA GLU A 26 6.46 -24.07 -10.83
C GLU A 26 6.09 -24.83 -12.11
N LYS A 27 5.50 -24.12 -13.08
CA LYS A 27 5.16 -24.69 -14.38
C LYS A 27 6.44 -25.04 -15.15
N ARG A 28 6.61 -26.33 -15.47
CA ARG A 28 7.70 -26.87 -16.28
C ARG A 28 7.13 -27.57 -17.51
N ASP A 29 7.95 -27.80 -18.52
CA ASP A 29 7.55 -28.58 -19.70
C ASP A 29 7.04 -29.97 -19.25
N GLY A 30 5.83 -30.31 -19.69
CA GLY A 30 5.14 -31.54 -19.29
C GLY A 30 4.35 -31.47 -17.97
N CYS A 31 4.28 -30.31 -17.30
CA CYS A 31 3.45 -30.17 -16.09
C CYS A 31 1.95 -30.14 -16.45
N LEU A 32 1.21 -31.14 -15.98
CA LEU A 32 -0.25 -31.29 -16.20
C LEU A 32 -1.10 -30.62 -15.10
N ARG A 33 -0.48 -30.03 -14.07
CA ARG A 33 -1.22 -29.38 -12.98
C ARG A 33 -1.76 -28.03 -13.43
N LEU A 34 -3.09 -27.89 -13.36
CA LEU A 34 -3.81 -26.66 -13.70
C LEU A 34 -3.47 -25.49 -12.77
N ASP A 35 -3.02 -25.78 -11.54
CA ASP A 35 -2.68 -24.78 -10.53
C ASP A 35 -1.19 -24.40 -10.49
N ALA A 36 -0.38 -24.92 -11.42
CA ALA A 36 1.03 -24.58 -11.51
C ALA A 36 1.24 -23.09 -11.86
N VAL A 37 2.25 -22.46 -11.24
CA VAL A 37 2.55 -21.04 -11.43
C VAL A 37 3.58 -20.89 -12.54
N ASP A 38 3.27 -20.06 -13.53
CA ASP A 38 4.26 -19.60 -14.50
C ASP A 38 5.21 -18.59 -13.86
N CYS A 39 6.45 -19.04 -13.64
CA CYS A 39 7.53 -18.27 -13.04
C CYS A 39 8.53 -17.73 -14.07
N SER A 40 8.18 -17.71 -15.36
CA SER A 40 8.94 -16.97 -16.37
C SER A 40 9.01 -15.49 -15.97
N PHE A 41 10.19 -14.88 -16.14
CA PHE A 41 10.36 -13.49 -15.76
C PHE A 41 9.77 -12.56 -16.80
N LEU A 42 8.95 -11.64 -16.33
CA LEU A 42 8.31 -10.61 -17.14
C LEU A 42 9.06 -9.27 -17.05
N ALA A 43 9.84 -9.08 -15.98
CA ALA A 43 10.64 -7.87 -15.76
C ALA A 43 12.09 -8.07 -16.22
N GLU A 44 12.64 -7.12 -16.98
CA GLU A 44 14.05 -7.13 -17.40
C GLU A 44 15.02 -7.23 -16.20
N LEU A 45 14.72 -6.53 -15.11
CA LEU A 45 15.50 -6.59 -13.86
C LEU A 45 15.64 -8.02 -13.33
N SER A 46 14.61 -8.85 -13.46
CA SER A 46 14.63 -10.22 -12.94
C SER A 46 15.65 -11.10 -13.67
N HIS A 47 15.95 -10.81 -14.94
CA HIS A 47 16.95 -11.53 -15.72
C HIS A 47 18.39 -11.23 -15.31
N THR A 48 18.64 -10.05 -14.71
CA THR A 48 19.99 -9.64 -14.28
C THR A 48 20.33 -10.10 -12.86
N LEU A 49 19.37 -10.67 -12.14
CA LEU A 49 19.55 -11.24 -10.80
C LEU A 49 20.45 -12.47 -10.82
N ASN A 50 21.21 -12.69 -9.75
CA ASN A 50 21.96 -13.93 -9.56
C ASN A 50 21.04 -15.12 -9.22
N ALA A 51 21.55 -16.34 -9.34
CA ALA A 51 20.73 -17.55 -9.17
C ALA A 51 20.01 -17.64 -7.81
N PRO A 52 20.63 -17.34 -6.64
CA PRO A 52 19.91 -17.26 -5.37
C PRO A 52 18.74 -16.26 -5.35
N GLN A 53 18.95 -15.04 -5.87
CA GLN A 53 17.92 -14.01 -5.93
C GLN A 53 16.77 -14.42 -6.85
N GLN A 54 17.08 -14.98 -8.03
CA GLN A 54 16.06 -15.53 -8.94
C GLN A 54 15.24 -16.64 -8.28
N ARG A 55 15.89 -17.57 -7.56
CA ARG A 55 15.19 -18.62 -6.81
C ARG A 55 14.28 -18.04 -5.74
N ALA A 56 14.71 -17.01 -5.03
CA ALA A 56 13.89 -16.33 -4.03
C ALA A 56 12.64 -15.70 -4.65
N VAL A 57 12.78 -15.00 -5.80
CA VAL A 57 11.64 -14.44 -6.55
C VAL A 57 10.67 -15.54 -6.99
N ARG A 58 11.15 -16.61 -7.63
CA ARG A 58 10.29 -17.72 -8.08
C ARG A 58 9.58 -18.39 -6.91
N ARG A 59 10.29 -18.64 -5.81
CA ARG A 59 9.69 -19.24 -4.60
C ARG A 59 8.63 -18.34 -3.99
N ALA A 60 8.88 -17.03 -3.95
CA ALA A 60 7.91 -16.06 -3.50
C ALA A 60 6.68 -16.00 -4.43
N LEU A 61 6.84 -16.12 -5.74
CA LEU A 61 5.71 -16.22 -6.69
C LEU A 61 4.87 -17.48 -6.44
N CYS A 62 5.52 -18.63 -6.21
CA CYS A 62 4.85 -19.90 -5.93
C CYS A 62 4.12 -19.98 -4.57
N ALA A 63 4.47 -19.12 -3.60
CA ALA A 63 3.81 -19.14 -2.29
C ALA A 63 2.31 -18.86 -2.43
N VAL A 64 1.48 -19.65 -1.74
CA VAL A 64 0.03 -19.40 -1.63
C VAL A 64 -0.23 -18.50 -0.44
N ASP A 65 0.35 -18.84 0.71
CA ASP A 65 0.08 -18.14 1.97
C ASP A 65 1.19 -17.14 2.29
N ALA A 66 2.42 -17.60 2.54
CA ALA A 66 3.54 -16.71 2.83
C ALA A 66 4.89 -17.21 2.30
N ALA A 67 5.79 -16.27 2.04
CA ALA A 67 7.19 -16.53 1.78
C ALA A 67 8.08 -15.62 2.62
N ILE A 68 9.26 -16.12 3.00
CA ILE A 68 10.30 -15.33 3.67
C ILE A 68 11.51 -15.25 2.74
N VAL A 69 11.98 -14.03 2.48
CA VAL A 69 13.20 -13.73 1.75
C VAL A 69 14.25 -13.26 2.76
N HIS A 70 15.12 -14.18 3.16
CA HIS A 70 16.25 -13.87 4.03
C HIS A 70 17.42 -13.36 3.19
N GLY A 71 17.98 -12.21 3.55
CA GLY A 71 19.15 -11.64 2.89
C GLY A 71 20.11 -10.93 3.86
N PRO A 72 21.29 -11.51 4.16
CA PRO A 72 22.37 -10.85 4.90
C PRO A 72 22.80 -9.49 4.32
N PRO A 73 23.56 -8.67 5.06
CA PRO A 73 24.04 -7.38 4.57
C PRO A 73 24.76 -7.52 3.22
N GLY A 74 24.48 -6.63 2.28
CA GLY A 74 25.13 -6.61 0.96
C GLY A 74 24.67 -7.66 -0.05
N THR A 75 23.74 -8.57 0.29
CA THR A 75 23.27 -9.63 -0.62
C THR A 75 22.23 -9.18 -1.67
N GLY A 76 21.87 -7.90 -1.68
CA GLY A 76 20.87 -7.37 -2.61
C GLY A 76 19.43 -7.79 -2.28
N LYS A 77 19.10 -7.96 -0.99
CA LYS A 77 17.74 -8.25 -0.50
C LYS A 77 16.69 -7.32 -1.12
N THR A 78 16.93 -6.01 -1.04
CA THR A 78 16.03 -5.01 -1.59
C THR A 78 15.90 -5.13 -3.11
N THR A 79 16.98 -5.45 -3.84
CA THR A 79 16.92 -5.70 -5.29
C THR A 79 16.03 -6.91 -5.62
N THR A 80 16.14 -7.98 -4.84
CA THR A 80 15.28 -9.17 -4.94
C THR A 80 13.81 -8.82 -4.71
N ILE A 81 13.52 -7.98 -3.70
CA ILE A 81 12.16 -7.55 -3.38
C ILE A 81 11.60 -6.63 -4.46
N VAL A 82 12.39 -5.71 -5.00
CA VAL A 82 11.98 -4.89 -6.14
C VAL A 82 11.62 -5.77 -7.34
N ALA A 83 12.46 -6.76 -7.68
CA ALA A 83 12.15 -7.69 -8.76
C ALA A 83 10.85 -8.47 -8.49
N PHE A 84 10.64 -8.96 -7.27
CA PHE A 84 9.37 -9.60 -6.91
C PHE A 84 8.16 -8.67 -7.05
N ILE A 85 8.27 -7.40 -6.63
CA ILE A 85 7.21 -6.40 -6.81
C ILE A 85 6.87 -6.23 -8.29
N LEU A 86 7.86 -6.13 -9.17
CA LEU A 86 7.64 -6.02 -10.62
C LEU A 86 6.97 -7.25 -11.20
N GLU A 87 7.47 -8.45 -10.86
CA GLU A 87 6.91 -9.72 -11.35
C GLU A 87 5.44 -9.90 -10.91
N ALA A 88 5.13 -9.53 -9.67
CA ALA A 88 3.76 -9.59 -9.16
C ALA A 88 2.87 -8.52 -9.80
N ALA A 89 3.39 -7.30 -10.01
CA ALA A 89 2.67 -6.22 -10.69
C ALA A 89 2.39 -6.55 -12.18
N TYR A 90 3.35 -7.13 -12.91
CA TYR A 90 3.10 -7.53 -14.31
C TYR A 90 2.07 -8.66 -14.42
N ARG A 91 1.95 -9.50 -13.40
CA ARG A 91 0.87 -10.48 -13.24
C ARG A 91 -0.46 -9.89 -12.74
N LYS A 92 -0.59 -8.56 -12.76
CA LYS A 92 -1.81 -7.81 -12.38
C LYS A 92 -2.23 -7.98 -10.92
N HIS A 93 -1.33 -8.43 -10.04
CA HIS A 93 -1.59 -8.43 -8.61
C HIS A 93 -1.64 -7.00 -8.06
N ARG A 94 -2.51 -6.77 -7.08
CA ARG A 94 -2.52 -5.56 -6.27
C ARG A 94 -1.66 -5.76 -5.02
N LEU A 95 -0.74 -4.82 -4.79
CA LEU A 95 0.34 -4.99 -3.84
C LEU A 95 0.28 -3.90 -2.76
N LEU A 96 0.46 -4.30 -1.50
CA LEU A 96 0.76 -3.38 -0.40
C LEU A 96 2.21 -3.62 0.02
N VAL A 97 3.08 -2.67 -0.29
CA VAL A 97 4.50 -2.71 0.07
C VAL A 97 4.72 -1.88 1.32
N THR A 98 5.31 -2.49 2.34
CA THR A 98 5.55 -1.85 3.63
C THR A 98 6.93 -2.10 4.19
N ALA A 99 7.33 -1.25 5.12
CA ALA A 99 8.54 -1.38 5.93
C ALA A 99 8.34 -0.63 7.27
N PRO A 100 9.16 -0.88 8.30
CA PRO A 100 9.01 -0.23 9.61
C PRO A 100 9.32 1.28 9.59
N SER A 101 10.18 1.75 8.67
CA SER A 101 10.63 3.15 8.61
C SER A 101 10.28 3.84 7.27
N ASN A 102 10.13 5.17 7.27
CA ASN A 102 9.87 5.90 6.02
C ASN A 102 11.02 5.75 5.02
N VAL A 103 12.27 5.80 5.49
CA VAL A 103 13.46 5.66 4.65
C VAL A 103 13.46 4.32 3.91
N ALA A 104 13.12 3.21 4.58
CA ALA A 104 13.04 1.90 3.93
C ALA A 104 11.94 1.84 2.86
N VAL A 105 10.77 2.42 3.14
CA VAL A 105 9.68 2.49 2.15
C VAL A 105 10.07 3.34 0.95
N ASP A 106 10.69 4.49 1.18
CA ASP A 106 11.10 5.44 0.15
C ASP A 106 12.21 4.83 -0.74
N ASN A 107 13.18 4.13 -0.15
CA ASN A 107 14.23 3.39 -0.87
C ASN A 107 13.67 2.28 -1.78
N LEU A 108 12.56 1.64 -1.40
CA LEU A 108 11.86 0.67 -2.24
C LEU A 108 11.11 1.38 -3.37
N LEU A 109 10.34 2.40 -3.02
CA LEU A 109 9.54 3.18 -3.97
C LEU A 109 10.43 3.77 -5.07
N GLU A 110 11.55 4.40 -4.70
CA GLU A 110 12.51 4.99 -5.63
C GLU A 110 13.01 3.97 -6.65
N ARG A 111 13.40 2.76 -6.21
CA ARG A 111 13.86 1.70 -7.11
C ARG A 111 12.75 1.19 -8.02
N VAL A 112 11.52 1.08 -7.50
CA VAL A 112 10.38 0.62 -8.30
C VAL A 112 10.01 1.65 -9.37
N VAL A 113 9.92 2.95 -9.05
CA VAL A 113 9.54 3.97 -10.04
C VAL A 113 10.60 4.17 -11.13
N LYS A 114 11.88 3.95 -10.81
CA LYS A 114 12.98 3.97 -11.80
C LYS A 114 12.85 2.90 -12.88
N THR A 115 12.06 1.85 -12.65
CA THR A 115 11.80 0.79 -13.65
C THR A 115 10.69 1.17 -14.65
N GLY A 116 10.03 2.31 -14.44
CA GLY A 116 8.90 2.75 -15.28
C GLY A 116 7.52 2.33 -14.78
N LEU A 117 7.41 1.64 -13.63
CA LEU A 117 6.11 1.32 -13.03
C LEU A 117 5.44 2.60 -12.48
N GLN A 118 4.35 3.04 -13.10
CA GLN A 118 3.68 4.31 -12.77
C GLN A 118 2.46 4.17 -11.85
N SER A 119 1.81 3.00 -11.79
CA SER A 119 0.60 2.80 -10.97
C SER A 119 0.96 2.55 -9.50
N VAL A 120 1.54 3.59 -8.88
CA VAL A 120 2.06 3.54 -7.50
C VAL A 120 1.56 4.73 -6.68
N VAL A 121 1.35 4.51 -5.38
CA VAL A 121 1.03 5.58 -4.42
C VAL A 121 1.79 5.36 -3.12
N ARG A 122 2.27 6.45 -2.52
CA ARG A 122 2.91 6.50 -1.20
C ARG A 122 1.96 7.09 -0.16
N LEU A 123 1.62 6.32 0.87
CA LEU A 123 0.82 6.75 2.02
C LEU A 123 1.70 7.24 3.16
N GLY A 124 1.60 8.52 3.48
CA GLY A 124 2.34 9.13 4.60
C GLY A 124 2.33 10.63 4.46
N HIS A 125 2.61 11.33 5.56
CA HIS A 125 2.69 12.78 5.52
C HIS A 125 3.89 13.21 4.65
N PRO A 126 3.72 14.12 3.66
CA PRO A 126 4.79 14.53 2.74
C PRO A 126 6.08 14.99 3.45
N ALA A 127 5.97 15.68 4.60
CA ALA A 127 7.11 16.08 5.42
C ALA A 127 8.00 14.92 5.96
N ARG A 128 7.59 13.65 5.80
CA ARG A 128 8.35 12.46 6.18
C ARG A 128 8.77 11.61 4.98
N VAL A 129 8.52 12.09 3.77
CA VAL A 129 8.81 11.43 2.50
C VAL A 129 9.90 12.24 1.79
N GLN A 130 10.84 11.56 1.14
CA GLN A 130 11.87 12.20 0.32
C GLN A 130 11.25 13.11 -0.76
N ASP A 131 11.84 14.28 -0.99
CA ASP A 131 11.28 15.33 -1.83
C ASP A 131 11.03 14.86 -3.28
N GLU A 132 11.94 14.06 -3.84
CA GLU A 132 11.84 13.51 -5.19
C GLU A 132 10.66 12.54 -5.37
N LEU A 133 10.14 12.01 -4.25
CA LEU A 133 9.05 11.07 -4.19
C LEU A 133 7.70 11.73 -3.85
N HIS A 134 7.67 13.05 -3.56
CA HIS A 134 6.44 13.76 -3.22
C HIS A 134 5.34 13.59 -4.26
N ARG A 135 5.68 13.55 -5.55
CA ARG A 135 4.72 13.31 -6.65
C ARG A 135 3.93 12.01 -6.53
N PHE A 136 4.47 11.01 -5.84
CA PHE A 136 3.81 9.72 -5.62
C PHE A 136 2.99 9.68 -4.33
N THR A 137 3.07 10.72 -3.48
CA THR A 137 2.25 10.77 -2.25
C THR A 137 0.78 10.83 -2.60
N ILE A 138 -0.07 10.19 -1.79
CA ILE A 138 -1.52 10.16 -2.01
C ILE A 138 -2.11 11.57 -2.18
N ASP A 139 -1.65 12.53 -1.38
CA ASP A 139 -2.13 13.91 -1.44
C ASP A 139 -1.84 14.54 -2.80
N ASN A 140 -0.63 14.37 -3.33
CA ASN A 140 -0.24 14.90 -4.64
C ASN A 140 -0.88 14.12 -5.80
N VAL A 141 -1.04 12.81 -5.70
CA VAL A 141 -1.73 12.01 -6.72
C VAL A 141 -3.21 12.40 -6.79
N VAL A 142 -3.85 12.61 -5.63
CA VAL A 142 -5.23 13.13 -5.56
C VAL A 142 -5.30 14.54 -6.12
N TYR A 143 -4.36 15.43 -5.76
CA TYR A 143 -4.30 16.81 -6.24
C TYR A 143 -4.11 16.94 -7.76
N ASN A 144 -3.43 15.97 -8.38
CA ASN A 144 -3.21 15.92 -9.82
C ASN A 144 -4.30 15.11 -10.56
N SER A 145 -5.32 14.61 -9.86
CA SER A 145 -6.46 13.93 -10.48
C SER A 145 -7.58 14.90 -10.87
N ASP A 146 -8.49 14.48 -11.76
CA ASP A 146 -9.65 15.30 -12.17
C ASP A 146 -10.54 15.69 -10.98
N GLN A 147 -10.60 14.84 -9.94
CA GLN A 147 -11.34 15.10 -8.70
C GLN A 147 -10.76 16.26 -7.87
N ALA A 148 -9.52 16.69 -8.16
CA ALA A 148 -8.87 17.79 -7.47
C ALA A 148 -9.49 19.15 -7.77
N ALA A 149 -10.03 19.37 -8.98
CA ALA A 149 -10.63 20.64 -9.36
C ALA A 149 -11.73 21.05 -8.36
N LEU A 150 -12.62 20.10 -8.08
CA LEU A 150 -13.71 20.27 -7.11
C LEU A 150 -13.23 20.50 -5.67
N CYS A 151 -12.06 19.96 -5.29
CA CYS A 151 -11.48 20.18 -3.97
C CYS A 151 -10.78 21.55 -3.88
N ARG A 152 -10.20 22.03 -4.98
CA ARG A 152 -9.58 23.36 -5.08
C ARG A 152 -10.63 24.47 -4.94
N ASP A 153 -11.77 24.31 -5.59
CA ASP A 153 -12.86 25.30 -5.52
C ASP A 153 -13.39 25.44 -4.09
N LEU A 154 -13.66 24.32 -3.41
CA LEU A 154 -14.09 24.33 -2.01
C LEU A 154 -13.03 24.90 -1.05
N LYS A 155 -11.74 24.59 -1.27
CA LYS A 155 -10.66 25.18 -0.47
C LYS A 155 -10.61 26.70 -0.62
N LYS A 156 -10.74 27.19 -1.86
CA LYS A 156 -10.80 28.62 -2.16
C LYS A 156 -11.99 29.30 -1.49
N GLU A 157 -13.17 28.66 -1.54
CA GLU A 157 -14.39 29.17 -0.89
C GLU A 157 -14.25 29.25 0.65
N ILE A 158 -13.61 28.24 1.26
CA ILE A 158 -13.27 28.27 2.70
C ILE A 158 -12.29 29.40 3.01
N ASP A 159 -11.25 29.59 2.21
CA ASP A 159 -10.26 30.65 2.41
C ASP A 159 -10.88 32.05 2.28
N ASP A 160 -11.77 32.25 1.32
CA ASP A 160 -12.50 33.50 1.11
C ASP A 160 -13.49 33.78 2.26
N ALA A 161 -14.16 32.74 2.76
CA ALA A 161 -14.99 32.82 3.96
C ALA A 161 -14.18 33.19 5.23
N LEU A 162 -12.95 32.67 5.38
CA LEU A 162 -12.07 33.03 6.49
C LEU A 162 -11.55 34.47 6.40
N LYS A 163 -11.15 34.92 5.20
CA LYS A 163 -10.67 36.30 4.96
C LYS A 163 -11.77 37.33 5.22
N SER A 164 -13.00 37.05 4.81
CA SER A 164 -14.14 37.94 5.03
C SER A 164 -14.49 38.08 6.53
N ARG A 165 -14.16 37.07 7.35
CA ARG A 165 -14.33 37.06 8.81
C ARG A 165 -13.33 37.93 9.55
N GLY A 166 -12.04 37.92 9.14
CA GLY A 166 -11.00 38.75 9.76
C GLY A 166 -11.26 40.26 9.66
N ARG A 167 -12.13 40.69 8.74
CA ARG A 167 -12.52 42.10 8.54
C ARG A 167 -13.77 42.53 9.33
N LYS A 168 -14.53 41.61 9.95
CA LYS A 168 -15.79 41.91 10.63
C LYS A 168 -15.75 41.46 12.10
N SER A 169 -15.64 42.43 13.02
CA SER A 169 -15.70 42.23 14.49
C SER A 169 -17.13 42.04 15.02
N SER A 170 -17.99 41.29 14.33
CA SER A 170 -19.38 41.12 14.78
C SER A 170 -19.53 39.92 15.71
N LYS A 171 -19.49 40.11 17.03
CA LYS A 171 -19.93 39.09 17.99
C LYS A 171 -21.46 39.01 17.97
N GLY A 172 -22.05 37.88 17.55
CA GLY A 172 -23.51 37.70 17.56
C GLY A 172 -24.03 36.57 16.64
N ALA A 173 -25.34 36.57 16.34
CA ALA A 173 -26.01 35.55 15.54
C ALA A 173 -25.46 35.40 14.11
N ALA A 174 -24.92 36.48 13.52
CA ALA A 174 -24.27 36.45 12.21
C ALA A 174 -22.96 35.65 12.20
N ASP A 175 -22.21 35.67 13.31
CA ASP A 175 -20.98 34.87 13.47
C ASP A 175 -21.30 33.39 13.71
N ARG A 176 -22.46 33.10 14.31
CA ARG A 176 -22.93 31.72 14.47
C ARG A 176 -23.31 31.09 13.12
N ARG A 177 -24.04 31.82 12.26
CA ARG A 177 -24.37 31.36 10.89
C ARG A 177 -23.14 31.18 10.01
N SER A 178 -22.19 32.11 10.05
CA SER A 178 -20.94 31.97 9.28
C SER A 178 -20.08 30.80 9.77
N ASN A 179 -20.11 30.50 11.08
CA ASN A 179 -19.47 29.29 11.63
C ASN A 179 -20.17 28.00 11.17
N GLU A 180 -21.50 27.98 11.08
CA GLU A 180 -22.27 26.85 10.57
C GLU A 180 -21.99 26.62 9.07
N GLU A 181 -21.93 27.67 8.26
CA GLU A 181 -21.53 27.61 6.85
C GLU A 181 -20.10 27.10 6.68
N LEU A 182 -19.13 27.65 7.43
CA LEU A 182 -17.75 27.15 7.44
C LEU A 182 -17.66 25.67 7.86
N ALA A 183 -18.47 25.26 8.84
CA ALA A 183 -18.52 23.87 9.28
C ALA A 183 -19.08 22.95 8.19
N ALA A 184 -20.11 23.40 7.46
CA ALA A 184 -20.70 22.69 6.32
C ALA A 184 -19.70 22.54 5.17
N LEU A 185 -19.05 23.63 4.75
CA LEU A 185 -18.02 23.62 3.70
C LEU A 185 -16.85 22.69 4.07
N ARG A 186 -16.37 22.77 5.32
CA ARG A 186 -15.31 21.85 5.81
C ARG A 186 -15.76 20.39 5.82
N LYS A 187 -17.03 20.12 6.12
CA LYS A 187 -17.59 18.77 6.10
C LYS A 187 -17.66 18.24 4.66
N GLU A 188 -18.12 19.08 3.73
CA GLU A 188 -18.18 18.74 2.32
C GLU A 188 -16.80 18.49 1.71
N LEU A 189 -15.84 19.38 1.97
CA LEU A 189 -14.45 19.22 1.51
C LEU A 189 -13.88 17.88 2.00
N ARG A 190 -14.00 17.57 3.28
CA ARG A 190 -13.54 16.28 3.84
C ARG A 190 -14.21 15.08 3.17
N GLN A 191 -15.49 15.19 2.84
CA GLN A 191 -16.22 14.10 2.18
C GLN A 191 -15.71 13.90 0.74
N ARG A 192 -15.47 14.99 0.01
CA ARG A 192 -14.91 14.94 -1.35
C ARG A 192 -13.47 14.43 -1.37
N GLU A 193 -12.62 14.93 -0.48
CA GLU A 193 -11.23 14.47 -0.35
C GLU A 193 -11.18 12.95 -0.06
N ARG A 194 -12.00 12.45 0.87
CA ARG A 194 -12.10 11.01 1.14
C ARG A 194 -12.53 10.21 -0.09
N ARG A 195 -13.52 10.70 -0.85
CA ARG A 195 -13.95 10.04 -2.09
C ARG A 195 -12.83 10.00 -3.13
N ALA A 196 -12.09 11.09 -3.29
CA ALA A 196 -10.99 11.19 -4.23
C ALA A 196 -9.83 10.25 -3.84
N VAL A 197 -9.41 10.27 -2.57
CA VAL A 197 -8.45 9.31 -2.00
C VAL A 197 -8.89 7.88 -2.27
N ALA A 198 -10.17 7.60 -2.05
CA ALA A 198 -10.72 6.27 -2.23
C ALA A 198 -10.93 5.84 -3.68
N GLU A 199 -10.90 6.75 -4.64
CA GLU A 199 -10.90 6.39 -6.05
C GLU A 199 -9.47 6.12 -6.54
N VAL A 200 -8.52 6.97 -6.13
CA VAL A 200 -7.10 6.79 -6.40
C VAL A 200 -6.64 5.43 -5.87
N LEU A 201 -6.83 5.17 -4.58
CA LEU A 201 -6.42 3.92 -3.94
C LEU A 201 -7.09 2.68 -4.55
N LYS A 202 -8.24 2.80 -5.23
CA LYS A 202 -8.92 1.68 -5.90
C LYS A 202 -8.28 1.33 -7.23
N ARG A 203 -7.81 2.34 -7.95
CA ARG A 203 -7.18 2.20 -9.26
C ARG A 203 -5.68 1.93 -9.16
N THR A 204 -5.05 2.33 -8.06
CA THR A 204 -3.63 2.09 -7.81
C THR A 204 -3.36 0.60 -7.67
N GLN A 205 -2.32 0.15 -8.36
CA GLN A 205 -1.86 -1.23 -8.31
C GLN A 205 -0.94 -1.50 -7.12
N VAL A 206 0.02 -0.61 -6.85
CA VAL A 206 1.01 -0.79 -5.78
C VAL A 206 0.94 0.37 -4.79
N VAL A 207 0.64 0.06 -3.53
CA VAL A 207 0.57 1.06 -2.46
C VAL A 207 1.75 0.87 -1.52
N PHE A 208 2.50 1.93 -1.28
CA PHE A 208 3.65 1.99 -0.38
C PHE A 208 3.27 2.69 0.92
N ALA A 209 3.55 2.09 2.08
CA ALA A 209 3.27 2.69 3.37
C ALA A 209 4.26 2.19 4.42
N THR A 210 4.42 2.91 5.53
CA THR A 210 5.02 2.26 6.71
C THR A 210 4.04 1.23 7.29
N CYS A 211 4.52 0.24 8.05
CA CYS A 211 3.64 -0.74 8.70
C CYS A 211 2.53 -0.04 9.51
N ALA A 212 2.88 0.98 10.31
CA ALA A 212 1.92 1.80 11.03
C ALA A 212 1.04 2.66 10.11
N GLY A 213 1.62 3.24 9.04
CA GLY A 213 0.90 4.07 8.07
C GLY A 213 -0.22 3.31 7.34
N ALA A 214 -0.05 2.00 7.15
CA ALA A 214 -1.07 1.12 6.57
C ALA A 214 -2.38 1.08 7.38
N ALA A 215 -2.40 1.52 8.65
CA ALA A 215 -3.62 1.68 9.43
C ALA A 215 -4.63 2.65 8.78
N THR A 216 -4.16 3.57 7.93
CA THR A 216 -5.01 4.48 7.14
C THR A 216 -5.91 3.69 6.17
N LEU A 217 -5.41 2.60 5.61
CA LEU A 217 -6.17 1.74 4.69
C LEU A 217 -7.32 1.04 5.41
N HIS A 218 -7.07 0.52 6.63
CA HIS A 218 -8.11 -0.05 7.48
C HIS A 218 -9.25 0.92 7.78
N ARG A 219 -8.94 2.21 7.95
CA ARG A 219 -9.93 3.27 8.18
C ARG A 219 -10.77 3.51 6.93
N GLU A 220 -10.13 3.58 5.76
CA GLU A 220 -10.83 3.81 4.48
C GLU A 220 -11.70 2.62 4.07
N ILE A 221 -11.28 1.39 4.40
CA ILE A 221 -12.12 0.20 4.19
C ILE A 221 -13.34 0.25 5.11
N ARG A 222 -13.14 0.48 6.41
CA ARG A 222 -14.24 0.53 7.40
C ARG A 222 -15.23 1.67 7.18
N SER A 223 -14.77 2.82 6.72
CA SER A 223 -15.62 4.02 6.53
C SER A 223 -16.73 3.83 5.50
N LYS A 224 -16.58 2.87 4.58
CA LYS A 224 -17.57 2.55 3.55
C LYS A 224 -18.57 1.45 3.96
N GLY A 225 -18.49 0.92 5.19
CA GLY A 225 -19.31 -0.20 5.62
C GLY A 225 -19.06 -1.50 4.85
N GLY A 226 -17.95 -1.57 4.10
CA GLY A 226 -17.56 -2.75 3.34
C GLY A 226 -16.64 -3.66 4.14
N ASP A 227 -16.74 -4.96 3.93
CA ASP A 227 -15.78 -5.93 4.42
C ASP A 227 -14.44 -5.83 3.66
N VAL A 228 -13.34 -6.17 4.34
CA VAL A 228 -11.98 -6.15 3.77
C VAL A 228 -11.89 -7.08 2.55
N ALA A 229 -12.67 -8.17 2.47
CA ALA A 229 -12.68 -9.06 1.30
C ALA A 229 -13.55 -8.59 0.13
N GLY A 230 -14.56 -7.72 0.36
CA GLY A 230 -15.41 -7.16 -0.71
C GLY A 230 -14.90 -5.80 -1.24
N SER A 231 -13.98 -5.18 -0.50
CA SER A 231 -13.29 -3.96 -0.91
C SER A 231 -11.95 -4.30 -1.56
N TRP A 232 -11.37 -3.35 -2.30
CA TRP A 232 -9.99 -3.22 -2.83
C TRP A 232 -8.80 -3.80 -2.02
N GLY A 233 -8.90 -5.00 -1.46
CA GLY A 233 -7.83 -5.69 -0.75
C GLY A 233 -6.62 -5.96 -1.64
N PHE A 234 -5.54 -6.37 -1.00
CA PHE A 234 -4.28 -6.65 -1.67
C PHE A 234 -4.14 -8.15 -1.90
N ASP A 235 -3.71 -8.54 -3.08
CA ASP A 235 -3.37 -9.93 -3.36
C ASP A 235 -2.12 -10.32 -2.57
N VAL A 236 -1.16 -9.40 -2.48
CA VAL A 236 0.10 -9.61 -1.78
C VAL A 236 0.45 -8.41 -0.90
N VAL A 237 0.80 -8.69 0.34
CA VAL A 237 1.44 -7.75 1.27
C VAL A 237 2.92 -8.08 1.34
N ILE A 238 3.75 -7.07 1.16
CA ILE A 238 5.20 -7.16 1.27
C ILE A 238 5.63 -6.36 2.49
N ILE A 239 6.47 -6.94 3.35
CA ILE A 239 7.10 -6.25 4.47
C ILE A 239 8.61 -6.40 4.32
N ASP A 240 9.29 -5.34 3.91
CA ASP A 240 10.77 -5.28 3.92
C ASP A 240 11.27 -4.82 5.29
N GLU A 241 12.49 -5.21 5.62
CA GLU A 241 13.08 -5.08 6.96
C GLU A 241 12.16 -5.61 8.08
N ALA A 242 11.43 -6.70 7.81
CA ALA A 242 10.49 -7.33 8.72
C ALA A 242 11.16 -7.80 10.03
N ALA A 243 12.44 -8.17 9.98
CA ALA A 243 13.21 -8.55 11.17
C ALA A 243 13.46 -7.38 12.14
N GLN A 244 13.44 -6.14 11.65
CA GLN A 244 13.59 -4.92 12.47
C GLN A 244 12.24 -4.36 12.93
N ALA A 245 11.12 -4.92 12.44
CA ALA A 245 9.79 -4.47 12.76
C ALA A 245 9.27 -5.16 14.03
N LEU A 246 8.53 -4.41 14.86
CA LEU A 246 7.75 -5.02 15.92
C LEU A 246 6.65 -5.89 15.31
N GLU A 247 6.49 -7.11 15.81
CA GLU A 247 5.49 -8.06 15.31
C GLU A 247 4.07 -7.46 15.27
N VAL A 248 3.69 -6.73 16.34
CA VAL A 248 2.39 -6.04 16.42
C VAL A 248 2.20 -5.03 15.29
N ALA A 249 3.27 -4.37 14.83
CA ALA A 249 3.19 -3.44 13.71
C ALA A 249 3.01 -4.19 12.38
N CYS A 250 3.62 -5.38 12.21
CA CYS A 250 3.47 -6.22 11.03
C CYS A 250 2.04 -6.72 10.83
N TRP A 251 1.28 -6.93 11.92
CA TRP A 251 -0.12 -7.32 11.85
C TRP A 251 -1.01 -6.28 11.13
N ILE A 252 -0.65 -4.99 11.17
CA ILE A 252 -1.44 -3.94 10.51
C ILE A 252 -1.55 -4.19 8.99
N PRO A 253 -0.44 -4.30 8.22
CA PRO A 253 -0.52 -4.61 6.80
C PRO A 253 -0.90 -6.07 6.51
N LEU A 254 -0.49 -7.05 7.33
CA LEU A 254 -0.82 -8.47 7.08
C LEU A 254 -2.33 -8.72 6.97
N LEU A 255 -3.12 -8.02 7.79
CA LEU A 255 -4.58 -8.13 7.80
C LEU A 255 -5.27 -7.53 6.54
N LEU A 256 -4.52 -6.89 5.65
CA LEU A 256 -5.02 -6.29 4.41
C LEU A 256 -4.76 -7.17 3.17
N GLY A 257 -3.99 -8.25 3.32
CA GLY A 257 -3.53 -9.10 2.22
C GLY A 257 -4.07 -10.53 2.28
N ARG A 258 -4.05 -11.20 1.13
CA ARG A 258 -4.30 -12.65 1.04
C ARG A 258 -3.04 -13.49 1.22
N LYS A 259 -1.92 -12.94 0.75
CA LYS A 259 -0.58 -13.54 0.78
C LYS A 259 0.43 -12.56 1.36
N ALA A 260 1.45 -13.06 2.03
CA ALA A 260 2.52 -12.26 2.59
C ALA A 260 3.91 -12.62 2.01
N VAL A 261 4.74 -11.62 1.79
CA VAL A 261 6.18 -11.80 1.52
C VAL A 261 6.94 -10.94 2.52
N LEU A 262 7.68 -11.59 3.41
CA LEU A 262 8.48 -10.93 4.44
C LEU A 262 9.94 -10.97 4.02
N ALA A 263 10.59 -9.82 3.97
CA ALA A 263 12.03 -9.71 3.76
C ALA A 263 12.70 -9.16 5.00
N GLY A 264 13.83 -9.75 5.37
CA GLY A 264 14.62 -9.25 6.50
C GLY A 264 15.84 -10.10 6.75
N ASP A 265 16.54 -9.76 7.81
CA ASP A 265 17.64 -10.53 8.36
C ASP A 265 17.57 -10.44 9.89
N HIS A 266 17.39 -11.58 10.55
CA HIS A 266 17.24 -11.66 12.00
C HIS A 266 18.57 -11.53 12.77
N GLN A 267 19.69 -11.48 12.03
CA GLN A 267 21.04 -11.30 12.58
C GLN A 267 21.50 -9.83 12.55
N GLN A 268 20.62 -8.90 12.12
CA GLN A 268 20.85 -7.44 12.10
C GLN A 268 19.98 -6.77 13.16
#